data_AF-A0A3N4PI77-F1
#
_entry.id   AF-A0A3N4PI77-F1
#
_cell.length_a   1.000
_cell.length_b   1.000
_cell.length_c   1.000
_cell.angle_alpha   90.00
_cell.angle_beta   90.00
_cell.angle_gamma   90.00
#
_symmetry.space_group_name_H-M   'P 1'
#
loop_
_entity.id
_entity.type
_entity.pdbx_description
1 polymer ?
#
loop_
_entity_poly.entity_id
_entity_poly.type
_entity_poly.pdbx_seq_one_letter_code
_entity_poly.pdbx_strand_id
1 'polypeptide(L)'
;MKQTIILLLCMSCLCTACMKDATKYKDLLHNKEIVYPGTVNKFRAFPGNLRVRLQWQPSPDPSITKYLIYWNNNDDSLLLDVSNRNTADSVNTVLTGLGEYVQNFILYTLDDKGNRSIGQSISGVRVFGPLFISSLVNRQIDASRPPKALNKYTYRLYLAKADTVLNINTQISYLDSLQQPQTLWVTAKTDSVQLELAKAGTKVALRSSYVPVHRAIDTFRVTYSDTVTLK
;
A
#
# COMPACT_ATOMS: atom_id res chain seq x y z
N MET A 1 -81.58 -0.67 -13.08
CA MET A 1 -81.11 -1.89 -13.77
C MET A 1 -79.84 -1.69 -14.61
N LYS A 2 -79.72 -0.63 -15.44
CA LYS A 2 -78.49 -0.40 -16.22
C LYS A 2 -77.24 -0.09 -15.37
N GLN A 3 -77.39 0.68 -14.29
CA GLN A 3 -76.26 1.04 -13.39
C GLN A 3 -75.75 -0.14 -12.54
N THR A 4 -76.64 -1.05 -12.12
CA THR A 4 -76.25 -2.26 -11.38
C THR A 4 -75.52 -3.28 -12.24
N ILE A 5 -75.85 -3.37 -13.53
CA ILE A 5 -75.14 -4.23 -14.50
C ILE A 5 -73.72 -3.69 -14.77
N ILE A 6 -73.56 -2.37 -14.90
CA ILE A 6 -72.24 -1.74 -15.11
C ILE A 6 -71.34 -1.94 -13.88
N LEU A 7 -71.90 -1.84 -12.67
CA LEU A 7 -71.17 -2.07 -11.43
C LEU A 7 -70.72 -3.54 -11.28
N LEU A 8 -71.59 -4.49 -11.64
CA LEU A 8 -71.24 -5.93 -11.63
C LEU A 8 -70.18 -6.28 -12.69
N LEU A 9 -70.26 -5.67 -13.88
CA LEU A 9 -69.29 -5.88 -14.95
C LEU A 9 -67.91 -5.32 -14.57
N CYS A 10 -67.87 -4.13 -13.97
CA CYS A 10 -66.63 -3.49 -13.51
C CYS A 10 -65.97 -4.28 -12.38
N MET A 11 -66.76 -4.87 -11.47
CA MET A 11 -66.24 -5.71 -10.38
C MET A 11 -65.71 -7.06 -10.88
N SER A 12 -66.28 -7.62 -11.96
CA SER A 12 -65.75 -8.83 -12.59
C SER A 12 -64.40 -8.63 -13.28
N CYS A 13 -64.15 -7.45 -13.88
CA CYS A 13 -62.87 -7.11 -14.50
C CYS A 13 -61.73 -6.89 -13.50
N LEU A 14 -62.04 -6.53 -12.25
CA LEU A 14 -61.05 -6.33 -11.19
C LEU A 14 -60.51 -7.66 -10.63
N CYS A 15 -61.24 -8.77 -10.76
CA CYS A 15 -60.82 -10.09 -10.25
C CYS A 15 -59.83 -10.82 -11.17
N THR A 16 -59.72 -10.45 -12.46
CA THR A 16 -58.78 -11.09 -13.40
C THR A 16 -57.42 -10.40 -13.49
N ALA A 17 -57.23 -9.28 -12.79
CA ALA A 17 -56.03 -8.44 -12.91
C ALA A 17 -54.89 -8.81 -11.95
N CYS A 18 -55.08 -9.78 -11.05
CA CYS A 18 -54.13 -10.01 -9.95
C CYS A 18 -53.67 -11.46 -9.81
N MET A 19 -53.07 -12.03 -10.86
CA MET A 19 -52.03 -13.05 -10.72
C MET A 19 -51.00 -12.85 -11.83
N LYS A 20 -50.15 -11.82 -11.68
CA LYS A 20 -48.90 -11.78 -12.46
C LYS A 20 -48.01 -12.90 -11.92
N ASP A 21 -47.74 -13.89 -12.76
CA ASP A 21 -46.76 -14.97 -12.52
C ASP A 21 -45.42 -14.38 -12.06
N ALA A 22 -45.25 -14.25 -10.75
CA ALA A 22 -44.06 -13.66 -10.14
C ALA A 22 -42.81 -14.54 -10.28
N THR A 23 -42.92 -15.73 -10.88
CA THR A 23 -41.85 -16.73 -10.96
C THR A 23 -41.40 -17.08 -12.38
N LYS A 24 -42.09 -16.62 -13.43
CA LYS A 24 -41.72 -16.90 -14.84
C LYS A 24 -40.34 -16.38 -15.24
N TYR A 25 -39.78 -15.40 -14.52
CA TYR A 25 -38.40 -14.97 -14.74
C TYR A 25 -37.37 -16.05 -14.38
N LYS A 26 -37.71 -17.00 -13.51
CA LYS A 26 -36.81 -18.10 -13.11
C LYS A 26 -36.57 -19.09 -14.24
N ASP A 27 -37.57 -19.28 -15.11
CA ASP A 27 -37.45 -20.09 -16.33
C ASP A 27 -36.47 -19.45 -17.33
N LEU A 28 -36.41 -18.11 -17.37
CA LEU A 28 -35.43 -17.35 -18.18
C LEU A 28 -33.98 -17.53 -17.66
N LEU A 29 -33.81 -17.99 -16.42
CA LEU A 29 -32.51 -18.26 -15.80
C LEU A 29 -32.16 -19.76 -15.80
N HIS A 30 -32.93 -20.61 -16.51
CA HIS A 30 -32.78 -22.07 -16.49
C HIS A 30 -32.74 -22.67 -15.06
N ASN A 31 -33.49 -22.09 -14.10
CA ASN A 31 -33.44 -22.45 -12.68
C ASN A 31 -32.03 -22.37 -12.04
N LYS A 32 -31.10 -21.61 -12.62
CA LYS A 32 -29.77 -21.35 -12.06
C LYS A 32 -29.69 -19.90 -11.61
N GLU A 33 -30.03 -19.66 -10.36
CA GLU A 33 -29.73 -18.38 -9.72
C GLU A 33 -28.21 -18.33 -9.44
N ILE A 34 -27.52 -17.34 -10.02
CA ILE A 34 -26.11 -17.12 -9.75
C ILE A 34 -26.01 -16.36 -8.42
N VAL A 35 -25.46 -17.01 -7.40
CA VAL A 35 -25.23 -16.40 -6.10
C VAL A 35 -23.90 -15.66 -6.13
N TYR A 36 -23.89 -14.41 -5.68
CA TYR A 36 -22.68 -13.61 -5.55
C TYR A 36 -22.50 -13.22 -4.08
N PRO A 37 -21.49 -13.77 -3.38
CA PRO A 37 -21.12 -13.28 -2.06
C PRO A 37 -20.76 -11.80 -2.09
N GLY A 38 -20.94 -11.12 -0.96
CA GLY A 38 -20.64 -9.71 -0.80
C GLY A 38 -19.18 -9.37 -1.05
N THR A 39 -18.92 -8.19 -1.60
CA THR A 39 -17.54 -7.70 -1.83
C THR A 39 -16.92 -7.11 -0.57
N VAL A 40 -15.58 -7.04 -0.53
CA VAL A 40 -14.84 -6.31 0.52
C VAL A 40 -14.96 -4.80 0.36
N ASN A 41 -14.53 -4.04 1.38
CA ASN A 41 -14.46 -2.58 1.34
C ASN A 41 -13.02 -2.07 1.42
N LYS A 42 -12.77 -0.85 0.92
CA LYS A 42 -11.48 -0.13 1.00
C LYS A 42 -10.26 -0.98 0.61
N PHE A 43 -10.34 -1.70 -0.51
CA PHE A 43 -9.22 -2.47 -1.02
C PHE A 43 -8.07 -1.53 -1.42
N ARG A 44 -6.89 -1.72 -0.81
CA ARG A 44 -5.69 -0.88 -0.96
C ARG A 44 -4.44 -1.72 -1.12
N ALA A 45 -3.46 -1.15 -1.82
CA ALA A 45 -2.13 -1.74 -2.01
C ALA A 45 -1.05 -0.79 -1.49
N PHE A 46 -0.04 -1.36 -0.85
CA PHE A 46 1.12 -0.64 -0.32
C PHE A 46 2.40 -1.31 -0.82
N PRO A 47 3.13 -0.65 -1.73
CA PRO A 47 4.28 -1.27 -2.38
C PRO A 47 5.52 -1.29 -1.50
N GLY A 48 6.40 -2.24 -1.75
CA GLY A 48 7.66 -2.45 -1.04
C GLY A 48 8.73 -3.02 -1.97
N ASN A 49 9.75 -3.62 -1.36
CA ASN A 49 10.89 -4.22 -2.06
C ASN A 49 10.56 -5.64 -2.52
N LEU A 50 10.25 -5.80 -3.81
CA LEU A 50 9.83 -7.04 -4.45
C LEU A 50 8.64 -7.70 -3.74
N ARG A 51 7.78 -6.86 -3.15
CA ARG A 51 6.60 -7.26 -2.37
C ARG A 51 5.56 -6.14 -2.31
N VAL A 52 4.30 -6.53 -2.08
CA VAL A 52 3.17 -5.61 -1.89
C VAL A 52 2.34 -6.09 -0.72
N ARG A 53 2.00 -5.18 0.20
CA ARG A 53 0.97 -5.43 1.22
C ARG A 53 -0.38 -5.01 0.68
N LEU A 54 -1.31 -5.95 0.62
CA LEU A 54 -2.70 -5.69 0.31
C LEU A 54 -3.50 -5.54 1.61
N GLN A 55 -4.49 -4.67 1.61
CA GLN A 55 -5.34 -4.40 2.77
C GLN A 55 -6.78 -4.16 2.33
N TRP A 56 -7.74 -4.68 3.09
CA TRP A 56 -9.17 -4.43 2.89
C TRP A 56 -9.93 -4.53 4.22
N GLN A 57 -11.16 -4.04 4.24
CA GLN A 57 -12.11 -4.27 5.32
C GLN A 57 -13.04 -5.44 4.93
N PRO A 58 -13.34 -6.37 5.85
CA PRO A 58 -14.29 -7.45 5.59
C PRO A 58 -15.64 -6.98 5.09
N SER A 59 -16.32 -7.85 4.34
CA SER A 59 -17.74 -7.64 3.99
C SER A 59 -18.62 -7.97 5.21
N PRO A 60 -19.78 -7.32 5.39
CA PRO A 60 -20.76 -7.73 6.40
C PRO A 60 -21.45 -9.07 6.07
N ASP A 61 -21.29 -9.58 4.84
CA ASP A 61 -21.89 -10.86 4.42
C ASP A 61 -21.29 -12.05 5.19
N PRO A 62 -22.11 -12.78 5.98
CA PRO A 62 -21.63 -13.89 6.78
C PRO A 62 -21.32 -15.16 5.95
N SER A 63 -21.79 -15.27 4.71
CA SER A 63 -21.57 -16.46 3.86
C SER A 63 -20.11 -16.61 3.42
N ILE A 64 -19.34 -15.52 3.43
CA ILE A 64 -17.96 -15.53 2.95
C ILE A 64 -17.09 -16.36 3.89
N THR A 65 -16.34 -17.28 3.31
CA THR A 65 -15.39 -18.14 4.02
C THR A 65 -13.95 -17.92 3.57
N LYS A 66 -13.71 -17.41 2.34
CA LYS A 66 -12.37 -17.22 1.79
C LYS A 66 -12.22 -15.92 0.99
N TYR A 67 -10.98 -15.46 0.89
CA TYR A 67 -10.52 -14.41 -0.03
C TYR A 67 -9.61 -15.04 -1.09
N LEU A 68 -9.84 -14.73 -2.37
CA LEU A 68 -9.02 -15.17 -3.49
C LEU A 68 -8.47 -13.96 -4.21
N ILE A 69 -7.15 -13.83 -4.23
CA ILE A 69 -6.44 -12.70 -4.81
C ILE A 69 -5.70 -13.20 -6.04
N TYR A 70 -5.81 -12.49 -7.15
CA TYR A 70 -5.06 -12.72 -8.38
C TYR A 70 -4.13 -11.55 -8.68
N TRP A 71 -3.00 -11.85 -9.30
CA TRP A 71 -2.10 -10.89 -9.93
C TRP A 71 -1.46 -11.53 -11.17
N ASN A 72 -0.52 -10.82 -11.81
CA ASN A 72 0.17 -11.33 -13.00
C ASN A 72 -0.79 -11.84 -14.10
N ASN A 73 -1.77 -11.01 -14.48
CA ASN A 73 -2.81 -11.37 -15.46
C ASN A 73 -3.64 -12.63 -15.10
N ASN A 74 -3.79 -12.90 -13.80
CA ASN A 74 -4.45 -14.07 -13.22
C ASN A 74 -3.65 -15.38 -13.33
N ASP A 75 -2.39 -15.33 -13.75
CA ASP A 75 -1.52 -16.51 -13.74
C ASP A 75 -1.11 -16.91 -12.33
N ASP A 76 -1.05 -15.93 -11.41
CA ASP A 76 -0.71 -16.15 -10.01
C ASP A 76 -1.89 -15.83 -9.09
N SER A 77 -2.00 -16.59 -7.99
CA SER A 77 -3.07 -16.40 -7.01
C SER A 77 -2.69 -16.76 -5.59
N LEU A 78 -3.47 -16.22 -4.65
CA LEU A 78 -3.40 -16.53 -3.23
C LEU A 78 -4.82 -16.72 -2.70
N LEU A 79 -5.06 -17.86 -2.06
CA LEU A 79 -6.29 -18.16 -1.34
C LEU A 79 -6.05 -18.02 0.16
N LEU A 80 -6.92 -17.29 0.85
CA LEU A 80 -6.86 -17.04 2.30
C LEU A 80 -8.19 -17.36 2.95
N ASP A 81 -8.18 -18.02 4.10
CA ASP A 81 -9.39 -18.20 4.90
C ASP A 81 -9.74 -16.90 5.65
N VAL A 82 -11.03 -16.67 5.87
CA VAL A 82 -11.53 -15.54 6.66
C VAL A 82 -11.22 -15.78 8.15
N SER A 83 -10.24 -15.05 8.68
CA SER A 83 -9.90 -15.07 10.10
C SER A 83 -10.55 -13.94 10.93
N ASN A 84 -10.93 -12.83 10.29
CA ASN A 84 -11.62 -11.70 10.93
C ASN A 84 -12.83 -11.26 10.10
N ARG A 85 -13.98 -11.12 10.76
CA ARG A 85 -15.27 -10.69 10.18
C ARG A 85 -15.71 -9.29 10.63
N ASN A 86 -14.97 -8.66 11.54
CA ASN A 86 -15.29 -7.32 11.99
C ASN A 86 -15.06 -6.31 10.86
N THR A 87 -16.14 -5.70 10.38
CA THR A 87 -16.10 -4.75 9.25
C THR A 87 -15.43 -3.42 9.60
N ALA A 88 -15.23 -3.13 10.89
CA ALA A 88 -14.46 -1.97 11.34
C ALA A 88 -12.95 -2.19 11.17
N ASP A 89 -12.49 -3.44 11.26
CA ASP A 89 -11.08 -3.80 11.19
C ASP A 89 -10.57 -3.93 9.76
N SER A 90 -9.25 -4.06 9.63
CA SER A 90 -8.58 -4.32 8.36
C SER A 90 -7.94 -5.71 8.36
N VAL A 91 -8.22 -6.47 7.30
CA VAL A 91 -7.47 -7.67 6.93
C VAL A 91 -6.35 -7.24 6.00
N ASN A 92 -5.20 -7.91 6.09
CA ASN A 92 -4.08 -7.64 5.22
C ASN A 92 -3.28 -8.92 4.94
N THR A 93 -2.58 -8.91 3.80
CA THR A 93 -1.61 -9.95 3.42
C THR A 93 -0.44 -9.30 2.70
N VAL A 94 0.72 -9.95 2.70
CA VAL A 94 1.91 -9.51 1.98
C VAL A 94 2.24 -10.53 0.90
N LEU A 95 2.19 -10.09 -0.35
CA LEU A 95 2.65 -10.86 -1.51
C LEU A 95 4.13 -10.58 -1.71
N THR A 96 4.98 -11.61 -1.72
CA THR A 96 6.44 -11.52 -1.86
C THR A 96 6.92 -12.15 -3.16
N GLY A 97 8.17 -11.91 -3.53
CA GLY A 97 8.75 -12.48 -4.76
C GLY A 97 8.20 -11.83 -6.04
N LEU A 98 7.63 -10.63 -5.93
CA LEU A 98 7.06 -9.90 -7.04
C LEU A 98 8.17 -9.23 -7.86
N GLY A 99 8.08 -9.28 -9.18
CA GLY A 99 9.00 -8.56 -10.05
C GLY A 99 8.82 -7.04 -9.96
N GLU A 100 9.92 -6.32 -10.19
CA GLU A 100 9.97 -4.85 -10.12
C GLU A 100 9.35 -4.18 -11.35
N TYR A 101 8.02 -4.22 -11.42
CA TYR A 101 7.23 -3.57 -12.47
C TYR A 101 5.85 -3.19 -11.93
N VAL A 102 5.01 -2.62 -12.80
CA VAL A 102 3.64 -2.24 -12.46
C VAL A 102 2.74 -3.46 -12.51
N GLN A 103 2.00 -3.72 -11.43
CA GLN A 103 1.08 -4.85 -11.29
C GLN A 103 -0.34 -4.40 -11.00
N ASN A 104 -1.28 -5.29 -11.36
CA ASN A 104 -2.69 -5.16 -11.05
C ASN A 104 -3.09 -6.33 -10.14
N PHE A 105 -3.96 -6.04 -9.18
CA PHE A 105 -4.46 -7.02 -8.22
C PHE A 105 -5.98 -7.07 -8.29
N ILE A 106 -6.55 -8.26 -8.21
CA ILE A 106 -7.99 -8.46 -8.13
C ILE A 106 -8.30 -9.33 -6.93
N LEU A 107 -9.22 -8.90 -6.07
CA LEU A 107 -9.70 -9.64 -4.93
C LEU A 107 -11.14 -10.08 -5.14
N TYR A 108 -11.38 -11.36 -4.90
CA TYR A 108 -12.70 -11.98 -4.82
C TYR A 108 -12.97 -12.51 -3.43
N THR A 109 -14.24 -12.52 -3.02
CA THR A 109 -14.70 -13.28 -1.87
C THR A 109 -15.39 -14.56 -2.36
N LEU A 110 -15.31 -15.62 -1.55
CA LEU A 110 -15.89 -16.92 -1.83
C LEU A 110 -16.76 -17.38 -0.66
N ASP A 111 -17.90 -17.98 -0.95
CA ASP A 111 -18.70 -18.69 0.06
C ASP A 111 -18.25 -20.16 0.21
N ASP A 112 -18.91 -20.89 1.12
CA ASP A 112 -18.67 -22.31 1.37
C ASP A 112 -19.03 -23.23 0.18
N LYS A 113 -19.86 -22.75 -0.74
CA LYS A 113 -20.28 -23.46 -1.96
C LYS A 113 -19.41 -23.15 -3.17
N GLY A 114 -18.41 -22.28 -3.02
CA GLY A 114 -17.50 -21.87 -4.09
C GLY A 114 -18.06 -20.80 -5.03
N ASN A 115 -19.19 -20.18 -4.69
CA ASN A 115 -19.67 -19.00 -5.41
C ASN A 115 -18.71 -17.84 -5.17
N ARG A 116 -18.55 -16.98 -6.18
CA ARG A 116 -17.53 -15.92 -6.19
C ARG A 116 -18.18 -14.55 -6.38
N SER A 117 -17.72 -13.55 -5.63
CA SER A 117 -18.19 -12.17 -5.79
C SER A 117 -17.81 -11.55 -7.14
N ILE A 118 -18.32 -10.35 -7.38
CA ILE A 118 -17.71 -9.43 -8.35
C ILE A 118 -16.29 -9.06 -7.84
N GLY A 119 -15.32 -8.97 -8.76
CA GLY A 119 -13.93 -8.71 -8.42
C GLY A 119 -13.65 -7.25 -8.09
N GLN A 120 -13.00 -7.01 -6.95
CA GLN A 120 -12.50 -5.69 -6.55
C GLN A 120 -11.06 -5.54 -7.05
N SER A 121 -10.80 -4.57 -7.94
CA SER A 121 -9.49 -4.42 -8.57
C SER A 121 -8.73 -3.18 -8.09
N ILE A 122 -7.40 -3.30 -8.04
CA ILE A 122 -6.46 -2.18 -7.91
C ILE A 122 -5.50 -2.30 -9.07
N SER A 123 -5.39 -1.25 -9.87
CA SER A 123 -4.50 -1.21 -11.02
C SER A 123 -3.35 -0.23 -10.80
N GLY A 124 -2.24 -0.43 -11.50
CA GLY A 124 -1.14 0.55 -11.53
C GLY A 124 -0.24 0.53 -10.30
N VAL A 125 -0.17 -0.59 -9.56
CA VAL A 125 0.69 -0.70 -8.36
C VAL A 125 2.12 -0.94 -8.79
N ARG A 126 2.99 0.07 -8.65
CA ARG A 126 4.43 -0.08 -8.91
C ARG A 126 5.09 -0.85 -7.77
N VAL A 127 5.66 -2.02 -8.06
CA VAL A 127 6.56 -2.74 -7.16
C VAL A 127 7.97 -2.16 -7.32
N PHE A 128 8.68 -1.97 -6.21
CA PHE A 128 10.03 -1.40 -6.19
C PHE A 128 11.06 -2.48 -5.84
N GLY A 129 12.33 -2.24 -6.13
CA GLY A 129 13.37 -3.24 -5.98
C GLY A 129 14.77 -2.70 -6.29
N PRO A 130 15.68 -3.57 -6.77
CA PRO A 130 17.05 -3.18 -7.11
C PRO A 130 17.19 -2.02 -8.10
N LEU A 131 16.28 -1.87 -9.07
CA LEU A 131 16.31 -0.74 -10.02
C LEU A 131 16.05 0.58 -9.29
N PHE A 132 15.04 0.63 -8.43
CA PHE A 132 14.81 1.80 -7.59
C PHE A 132 16.02 2.09 -6.68
N ILE A 133 16.60 1.07 -6.04
CA ILE A 133 17.81 1.23 -5.22
C ILE A 133 18.96 1.86 -6.01
N SER A 134 19.18 1.41 -7.25
CA SER A 134 20.26 1.92 -8.11
C SER A 134 20.08 3.38 -8.51
N SER A 135 18.85 3.89 -8.47
CA SER A 135 18.52 5.29 -8.76
C SER A 135 18.72 6.23 -7.56
N LEU A 136 18.91 5.67 -6.35
CA LEU A 136 19.03 6.48 -5.14
C LEU A 136 20.41 7.12 -5.02
N VAL A 137 20.41 8.41 -4.66
CA VAL A 137 21.60 9.18 -4.35
C VAL A 137 21.59 9.66 -2.91
N ASN A 138 22.77 9.86 -2.34
CA ASN A 138 22.90 10.40 -0.98
C ASN A 138 22.46 11.87 -0.93
N ARG A 139 21.88 12.25 0.21
CA ARG A 139 21.64 13.65 0.56
C ARG A 139 22.97 14.37 0.62
N GLN A 140 23.09 15.42 -0.17
CA GLN A 140 24.34 16.16 -0.31
C GLN A 140 24.63 17.06 0.90
N ILE A 141 25.90 17.41 1.09
CA ILE A 141 26.32 18.51 1.97
C ILE A 141 25.82 19.83 1.38
N ASP A 142 25.48 20.79 2.24
CA ASP A 142 25.13 22.13 1.80
C ASP A 142 26.36 22.83 1.19
N ALA A 143 26.37 22.99 -0.14
CA ALA A 143 27.49 23.62 -0.84
C ALA A 143 27.69 25.10 -0.47
N SER A 144 26.65 25.77 0.02
CA SER A 144 26.72 27.18 0.47
C SER A 144 27.26 27.32 1.90
N ARG A 145 27.20 26.25 2.70
CA ARG A 145 27.62 26.20 4.09
C ARG A 145 28.58 25.03 4.31
N PRO A 146 29.89 25.21 4.06
CA PRO A 146 30.86 24.15 4.29
C PRO A 146 30.90 23.73 5.77
N PRO A 147 31.39 22.51 6.08
CA PRO A 147 31.59 22.07 7.46
C PRO A 147 32.41 23.12 8.24
N LYS A 148 31.93 23.49 9.42
CA LYS A 148 32.53 24.57 10.21
C LYS A 148 33.04 24.03 11.55
N ALA A 149 34.31 24.27 11.85
CA ALA A 149 34.85 24.04 13.18
C ALA A 149 34.18 24.98 14.19
N LEU A 150 33.62 24.41 15.26
CA LEU A 150 33.14 25.15 16.43
C LEU A 150 34.26 25.31 17.46
N ASN A 151 35.11 24.29 17.58
CA ASN A 151 36.36 24.29 18.34
C ASN A 151 37.32 23.22 17.75
N LYS A 152 38.46 22.97 18.40
CA LYS A 152 39.49 22.02 17.94
C LYS A 152 38.99 20.58 17.68
N TYR A 153 37.94 20.16 18.40
CA TYR A 153 37.42 18.79 18.39
C TYR A 153 35.90 18.74 18.12
N THR A 154 35.31 19.81 17.61
CA THR A 154 33.87 19.81 17.32
C THR A 154 33.60 20.54 16.03
N TYR A 155 32.89 19.87 15.13
CA TYR A 155 32.46 20.43 13.85
C TYR A 155 30.95 20.48 13.78
N ARG A 156 30.43 21.46 13.04
CA ARG A 156 29.04 21.45 12.57
C ARG A 156 29.03 21.14 11.08
N LEU A 157 28.30 20.10 10.71
CA LEU A 157 28.05 19.71 9.34
C LEU A 157 26.68 20.24 8.91
N TYR A 158 26.60 20.80 7.70
CA TYR A 158 25.35 21.30 7.11
C TYR A 158 24.96 20.43 5.92
N LEU A 159 23.70 20.05 5.85
CA LEU A 159 23.14 19.18 4.82
C LEU A 159 22.22 19.98 3.92
N ALA A 160 22.26 19.70 2.62
CA ALA A 160 21.33 20.27 1.66
C ALA A 160 19.88 19.96 2.05
N LYS A 161 18.92 20.78 1.62
CA LYS A 161 17.50 20.52 1.86
C LYS A 161 17.08 19.20 1.23
N ALA A 162 16.38 18.35 1.98
CA ALA A 162 15.86 17.07 1.47
C ALA A 162 14.37 17.16 1.15
N ASP A 163 13.90 16.25 0.29
CA ASP A 163 12.47 15.96 0.17
C ASP A 163 12.00 15.29 1.47
N THR A 164 11.16 15.98 2.23
CA THR A 164 10.67 15.53 3.53
C THR A 164 9.60 14.45 3.46
N VAL A 165 9.07 14.16 2.26
CA VAL A 165 8.09 13.10 2.03
C VAL A 165 8.79 11.77 1.78
N LEU A 166 9.87 11.78 0.99
CA LEU A 166 10.54 10.56 0.54
C LEU A 166 11.83 10.27 1.31
N ASN A 167 12.61 11.27 1.72
CA ASN A 167 13.79 11.04 2.55
C ASN A 167 13.36 10.74 4.00
N ILE A 168 13.74 9.57 4.51
CA ILE A 168 13.46 9.19 5.90
C ILE A 168 14.56 9.72 6.82
N ASN A 169 15.81 9.42 6.47
CA ASN A 169 16.96 9.86 7.24
C ASN A 169 18.25 9.83 6.40
N THR A 170 19.28 10.46 6.95
CA THR A 170 20.67 10.33 6.52
C THR A 170 21.51 9.89 7.70
N GLN A 171 22.15 8.73 7.56
CA GLN A 171 23.16 8.26 8.50
C GLN A 171 24.45 9.02 8.24
N ILE A 172 25.08 9.48 9.30
CA ILE A 172 26.40 10.11 9.29
C ILE A 172 27.31 9.29 10.18
N SER A 173 28.42 8.80 9.66
CA SER A 173 29.38 8.01 10.41
C SER A 173 30.80 8.54 10.25
N TYR A 174 31.58 8.49 11.33
CA TYR A 174 32.97 8.95 11.35
C TYR A 174 33.72 8.27 12.49
N LEU A 175 35.05 8.31 12.44
CA LEU A 175 35.90 7.96 13.58
C LEU A 175 36.22 9.23 14.36
N ASP A 176 36.00 9.20 15.66
CA ASP A 176 36.40 10.29 16.53
C ASP A 176 37.93 10.34 16.75
N SER A 177 38.38 11.33 17.52
CA SER A 177 39.80 11.53 17.85
C SER A 177 40.42 10.36 18.62
N LEU A 178 39.61 9.50 19.25
CA LEU A 178 40.01 8.30 19.98
C LEU A 178 39.87 7.02 19.13
N GLN A 179 39.62 7.18 17.82
CA GLN A 179 39.39 6.08 16.87
C GLN A 179 38.14 5.23 17.17
N GLN A 180 37.17 5.78 17.91
CA GLN A 180 35.90 5.11 18.12
C GLN A 180 34.89 5.48 17.02
N PRO A 181 34.12 4.50 16.50
CA PRO A 181 33.11 4.75 15.48
C PRO A 181 31.91 5.47 16.08
N GLN A 182 31.59 6.62 15.50
CA GLN A 182 30.42 7.41 15.82
C GLN A 182 29.39 7.29 14.71
N THR A 183 28.11 7.20 15.06
CA THR A 183 26.99 7.14 14.12
C THR A 183 25.86 8.06 14.58
N LEU A 184 25.45 8.97 13.69
CA LEU A 184 24.37 9.91 13.92
C LEU A 184 23.29 9.73 12.85
N TRP A 185 22.04 9.96 13.21
CA TRP A 185 20.89 9.87 12.31
C TRP A 185 20.22 11.22 12.21
N VAL A 186 20.14 11.75 10.99
CA VAL A 186 19.55 13.06 10.73
C VAL A 186 18.28 12.88 9.92
N THR A 187 17.17 13.43 10.40
CA THR A 187 15.89 13.42 9.67
C THR A 187 15.93 14.39 8.50
N ALA A 188 15.02 14.23 7.53
CA ALA A 188 14.91 15.14 6.38
C ALA A 188 14.66 16.61 6.76
N LYS A 189 14.07 16.87 7.94
CA LYS A 189 13.77 18.23 8.42
C LYS A 189 14.96 18.93 9.05
N THR A 190 15.95 18.17 9.49
CA THR A 190 17.16 18.71 10.12
C THR A 190 18.19 19.02 9.04
N ASP A 191 18.76 20.23 9.07
CA ASP A 191 19.72 20.73 8.07
C ASP A 191 21.16 20.81 8.60
N SER A 192 21.38 20.53 9.89
CA SER A 192 22.71 20.54 10.49
C SER A 192 22.83 19.58 11.65
N VAL A 193 24.08 19.15 11.91
CA VAL A 193 24.42 18.23 13.01
C VAL A 193 25.79 18.58 13.57
N GLN A 194 25.98 18.38 14.87
CA GLN A 194 27.29 18.51 15.51
C GLN A 194 28.00 17.16 15.55
N LEU A 195 29.28 17.19 15.19
CA LEU A 195 30.20 16.06 15.27
C LEU A 195 31.14 16.34 16.43
N GLU A 196 31.01 15.53 17.49
CA GLU A 196 31.83 15.64 18.69
C GLU A 196 33.11 14.82 18.55
N LEU A 197 34.16 15.25 19.24
CA LEU A 197 35.49 14.63 19.15
C LEU A 197 36.02 14.47 17.71
N ALA A 198 35.56 15.32 16.78
CA ALA A 198 35.97 15.33 15.39
C ALA A 198 37.00 16.44 15.14
N LYS A 199 38.11 16.10 14.49
CA LYS A 199 39.21 17.05 14.18
C LYS A 199 39.32 17.30 12.68
N ALA A 200 40.09 18.31 12.30
CA ALA A 200 40.46 18.52 10.89
C ALA A 200 41.10 17.23 10.32
N GLY A 201 40.75 16.88 9.09
CA GLY A 201 41.14 15.63 8.44
C GLY A 201 40.25 14.43 8.72
N THR A 202 39.31 14.49 9.68
CA THR A 202 38.34 13.40 9.89
C THR A 202 37.50 13.21 8.63
N LYS A 203 37.42 11.97 8.17
CA LYS A 203 36.53 11.54 7.07
C LYS A 203 35.16 11.21 7.65
N VAL A 204 34.14 11.86 7.10
CA VAL A 204 32.74 11.70 7.50
C VAL A 204 32.00 11.07 6.33
N ALA A 205 31.41 9.91 6.56
CA ALA A 205 30.62 9.18 5.58
C ALA A 205 29.13 9.50 5.75
N LEU A 206 28.42 9.65 4.64
CA LEU A 206 26.98 9.92 4.58
C LEU A 206 26.28 8.83 3.80
N ARG A 207 25.16 8.34 4.34
CA ARG A 207 24.33 7.33 3.67
C ARG A 207 22.85 7.57 3.92
N SER A 208 22.10 7.87 2.87
CA SER A 208 20.68 8.23 2.95
C SER A 208 19.73 7.05 2.78
N SER A 209 18.55 7.17 3.36
CA SER A 209 17.45 6.20 3.29
C SER A 209 16.16 6.90 2.87
N TYR A 210 15.37 6.25 2.03
CA TYR A 210 14.18 6.78 1.38
C TYR A 210 13.00 5.81 1.41
N VAL A 211 11.78 6.33 1.32
CA VAL A 211 10.60 5.58 0.88
C VAL A 211 10.25 5.96 -0.55
N PRO A 212 9.87 5.02 -1.43
CA PRO A 212 9.61 5.32 -2.84
C PRO A 212 8.31 6.09 -3.05
N VAL A 213 7.33 5.87 -2.18
CA VAL A 213 6.03 6.54 -2.19
C VAL A 213 5.52 6.69 -0.76
N HIS A 214 4.56 7.60 -0.57
CA HIS A 214 3.87 7.70 0.70
C HIS A 214 3.21 6.36 1.07
N ARG A 215 3.45 5.88 2.31
CA ARG A 215 2.96 4.59 2.85
C ARG A 215 3.54 3.34 2.18
N ALA A 216 4.68 3.44 1.51
CA ALA A 216 5.46 2.26 1.17
C ALA A 216 5.76 1.45 2.45
N ILE A 217 5.79 0.12 2.33
CA ILE A 217 6.04 -0.78 3.47
C ILE A 217 7.52 -1.02 3.76
N ASP A 218 8.41 -0.49 2.91
CA ASP A 218 9.85 -0.66 3.00
C ASP A 218 10.59 0.66 2.87
N THR A 219 11.71 0.76 3.59
CA THR A 219 12.70 1.80 3.43
C THR A 219 13.84 1.28 2.56
N PHE A 220 14.22 2.04 1.55
CA PHE A 220 15.31 1.75 0.63
C PHE A 220 16.51 2.61 0.95
N ARG A 221 17.70 2.03 0.84
CA ARG A 221 18.94 2.69 1.24
C ARG A 221 19.89 2.80 0.06
N VAL A 222 20.56 3.94 -0.08
CA VAL A 222 21.63 4.13 -1.06
C VAL A 222 22.69 3.05 -0.84
N THR A 223 23.26 2.47 -1.89
CA THR A 223 24.20 1.34 -1.79
C THR A 223 25.61 1.75 -1.39
N TYR A 224 25.97 3.00 -1.65
CA TYR A 224 27.27 3.59 -1.36
C TYR A 224 27.17 4.72 -0.32
N SER A 225 28.32 5.11 0.22
CA SER A 225 28.43 6.27 1.12
C SER A 225 29.26 7.37 0.47
N ASP A 226 28.77 8.60 0.54
CA ASP A 226 29.55 9.78 0.15
C ASP A 226 30.50 10.13 1.30
N THR A 227 31.72 10.55 1.01
CA THR A 227 32.69 10.94 2.05
C THR A 227 33.07 12.40 1.92
N VAL A 228 32.99 13.14 3.02
CA VAL A 228 33.50 14.51 3.14
C VAL A 228 34.62 14.55 4.17
N THR A 229 35.68 15.30 3.89
CA THR A 229 36.78 15.52 4.84
C THR A 229 36.61 16.88 5.50
N LEU A 230 36.66 16.90 6.82
CA LEU A 230 36.63 18.14 7.60
C LEU A 230 37.93 18.92 7.35
N LYS A 231 37.81 20.20 7.02
CA LYS A 231 38.94 21.10 6.76
C LYS A 231 39.26 21.92 8.00
#